data_AF-A0A3L6RW59-F1
#
_entry.id   AF-A0A3L6RW59-F1
#
_cell.length_a   1.000
_cell.length_b   1.000
_cell.length_c   1.000
_cell.angle_alpha   90.00
_cell.angle_beta   90.00
_cell.angle_gamma   90.00
#
_symmetry.space_group_name_H-M   'P 1'
#
loop_
_entity.id
_entity.type
_entity.pdbx_description
1 polymer ?
#
loop_
_entity_poly.entity_id
_entity_poly.type
_entity_poly.pdbx_seq_one_letter_code
_entity_poly.pdbx_strand_id
1 'polypeptide(L)'
;MSSPARSAGDTVRDFLEKTKTKAKAPCIVFIDEINVVGRQHGAGLGGGNDEREQTINQLLTEMDSFASNSGVIVLAATNRPDVLDSPLLRPGRFDRQVTIDRPDVAGHV
;
A
#
# COMPACT_ATOMS: atom_id res chain seq x y z
N MET A 1 -23.41 22.19 12.00
CA MET A 1 -22.59 22.02 10.77
C MET A 1 -21.99 20.63 10.83
N SER A 2 -22.44 19.70 9.99
CA SER A 2 -21.85 18.36 9.91
C SER A 2 -20.46 18.48 9.30
N SER A 3 -19.43 18.00 10.00
CA SER A 3 -18.13 17.80 9.37
C SER A 3 -18.33 16.88 8.15
N PRO A 4 -17.77 17.17 6.97
CA PRO A 4 -17.84 16.23 5.86
C PRO A 4 -17.17 14.92 6.29
N ALA A 5 -17.78 13.79 5.94
CA ALA A 5 -17.18 12.48 6.17
C ALA A 5 -15.84 12.42 5.42
N ARG A 6 -14.74 12.14 6.13
CA ARG A 6 -13.42 11.95 5.52
C ARG A 6 -13.44 10.72 4.63
N SER A 7 -12.91 10.83 3.41
CA SER A 7 -12.74 9.67 2.55
C SER A 7 -11.59 8.78 3.05
N ALA A 8 -11.62 7.49 2.67
CA ALA A 8 -10.51 6.58 2.95
C ALA A 8 -9.20 7.07 2.27
N GLY A 9 -9.29 7.68 1.09
CA GLY A 9 -8.17 8.32 0.42
C GLY A 9 -7.55 9.46 1.24
N ASP A 10 -8.35 10.36 1.80
CA ASP A 10 -7.85 11.44 2.65
C ASP A 10 -7.10 10.91 3.87
N THR A 11 -7.55 9.78 4.41
CA THR A 11 -6.90 9.13 5.55
C THR A 11 -5.54 8.55 5.18
N VAL A 12 -5.42 7.94 3.99
CA VAL A 12 -4.13 7.44 3.45
C VAL A 12 -3.15 8.58 3.22
N ARG A 13 -3.60 9.67 2.60
CA ARG A 13 -2.76 10.87 2.40
C ARG A 13 -2.25 11.41 3.72
N ASP A 14 -3.14 11.72 4.65
CA ASP A 14 -2.78 12.27 5.97
C ASP A 14 -1.81 11.36 6.73
N PHE A 15 -1.95 10.03 6.57
CA PHE A 15 -1.05 9.06 7.20
C PHE A 15 0.35 9.10 6.59
N LEU A 16 0.46 9.03 5.25
CA LEU A 16 1.76 9.03 4.56
C LEU A 16 2.46 10.39 4.60
N GLU A 17 1.73 11.49 4.68
CA GLU A 17 2.33 12.80 4.93
C GLU A 17 2.99 12.87 6.32
N LYS A 18 2.34 12.30 7.35
CA LYS A 18 2.91 12.27 8.71
C LYS A 18 4.19 11.47 8.79
N THR A 19 4.30 10.37 8.05
CA THR A 19 5.51 9.51 8.07
C THR A 19 6.72 10.23 7.47
N LYS A 20 6.50 11.13 6.50
CA LYS A 20 7.55 11.99 5.89
C LYS A 20 8.09 13.08 6.83
N THR A 21 7.41 13.37 7.94
CA THR A 21 7.84 14.45 8.85
C THR A 21 9.14 14.10 9.57
N LYS A 22 9.98 15.10 9.87
CA LYS A 22 11.22 14.90 10.64
C LYS A 22 11.00 14.30 12.03
N ALA A 23 9.80 14.41 12.59
CA ALA A 23 9.44 13.84 13.89
C ALA A 23 9.15 12.33 13.83
N LYS A 24 8.87 11.80 12.64
CA LYS A 24 8.51 10.38 12.43
C LYS A 24 9.54 9.63 11.58
N ALA A 25 10.23 10.31 10.68
CA ALA A 25 11.33 9.73 9.93
C ALA A 25 12.62 9.65 10.78
N PRO A 26 13.43 8.58 10.66
CA PRO A 26 13.22 7.44 9.77
C PRO A 26 12.21 6.44 10.33
N CYS A 27 11.37 5.86 9.47
CA CYS A 27 10.40 4.84 9.89
C CYS A 27 10.11 3.81 8.80
N ILE A 28 9.54 2.69 9.24
CA ILE A 28 8.99 1.66 8.36
C ILE A 28 7.46 1.74 8.43
N VAL A 29 6.83 1.86 7.28
CA VAL A 29 5.39 1.70 7.12
C VAL A 29 5.12 0.27 6.69
N PHE A 30 4.36 -0.49 7.49
CA PHE A 30 3.99 -1.85 7.16
C PHE A 30 2.49 -1.94 6.85
N ILE A 31 2.17 -2.51 5.68
CA ILE A 31 0.80 -2.74 5.20
C ILE A 31 0.59 -4.25 5.08
N ASP A 32 -0.18 -4.82 6.00
CA ASP A 32 -0.59 -6.22 5.87
C ASP A 32 -1.82 -6.36 4.96
N GLU A 33 -1.98 -7.55 4.39
CA GLU A 33 -3.08 -7.89 3.48
C GLU A 33 -3.32 -6.84 2.40
N ILE A 34 -2.25 -6.36 1.73
CA ILE A 34 -2.37 -5.30 0.73
C ILE A 34 -3.33 -5.69 -0.41
N ASN A 35 -3.57 -6.98 -0.64
CA ASN A 35 -4.57 -7.48 -1.57
C ASN A 35 -6.02 -7.15 -1.18
N VAL A 36 -6.32 -6.57 -0.01
CA VAL A 36 -7.68 -6.09 0.34
C VAL A 36 -7.97 -4.80 -0.42
N VAL A 37 -6.95 -3.96 -0.57
CA VAL A 37 -7.03 -2.74 -1.37
C VAL A 37 -6.57 -3.01 -2.80
N GLY A 38 -5.47 -3.72 -3.03
CA GLY A 38 -4.78 -3.81 -4.32
C GLY A 38 -5.22 -4.88 -5.32
N ARG A 39 -6.48 -5.34 -5.35
CA ARG A 39 -6.89 -6.42 -6.29
C ARG A 39 -7.03 -5.95 -7.75
N GLN A 40 -6.57 -6.74 -8.71
CA GLN A 40 -6.91 -6.64 -10.13
C GLN A 40 -8.41 -6.84 -10.36
N HIS A 41 -8.99 -6.01 -11.20
CA HIS A 41 -10.41 -6.12 -11.56
C HIS A 41 -10.65 -7.17 -12.65
N GLY A 42 -11.71 -7.97 -12.45
CA GLY A 42 -12.48 -8.59 -13.53
C GLY A 42 -13.67 -7.68 -13.88
N ALA A 43 -14.04 -7.64 -15.17
CA ALA A 43 -15.03 -6.75 -15.77
C ALA A 43 -16.50 -6.93 -15.26
N GLY A 44 -16.75 -6.65 -13.98
CA GLY A 44 -18.08 -6.68 -13.37
C GLY A 44 -18.64 -5.27 -13.17
N LEU A 45 -19.73 -4.94 -13.87
CA LEU A 45 -20.49 -3.70 -13.69
C LEU A 45 -21.13 -3.67 -12.28
N GLY A 46 -20.63 -2.81 -11.39
CA GLY A 46 -21.25 -2.57 -10.08
C GLY A 46 -20.50 -1.52 -9.25
N GLY A 47 -21.08 -0.32 -9.13
CA GLY A 47 -20.51 0.89 -8.54
C GLY A 47 -20.33 0.90 -7.02
N GLY A 48 -19.72 -0.13 -6.46
CA GLY A 48 -19.25 -0.18 -5.06
C GLY A 48 -17.72 -0.19 -4.92
N ASN A 49 -17.00 0.04 -6.03
CA ASN A 49 -15.54 -0.10 -6.12
C ASN A 49 -14.76 1.23 -6.05
N ASP A 50 -15.43 2.35 -6.29
CA ASP A 50 -14.77 3.65 -6.49
C ASP A 50 -13.95 4.09 -5.27
N GLU A 51 -14.43 3.85 -4.05
CA GLU A 51 -13.71 4.24 -2.83
C GLU A 51 -12.43 3.42 -2.62
N ARG A 52 -12.45 2.12 -2.95
CA ARG A 52 -11.26 1.26 -2.85
C ARG A 52 -10.23 1.65 -3.88
N GLU A 53 -10.65 1.83 -5.12
CA GLU A 53 -9.79 2.26 -6.22
C GLU A 53 -9.19 3.65 -5.94
N GLN A 54 -9.99 4.58 -5.43
CA GLN A 54 -9.53 5.89 -4.98
C GLN A 54 -8.48 5.76 -3.86
N THR A 55 -8.68 4.85 -2.92
CA THR A 55 -7.73 4.61 -1.83
C THR A 55 -6.39 4.06 -2.33
N ILE A 56 -6.41 3.11 -3.28
CA ILE A 56 -5.18 2.58 -3.92
C ILE A 56 -4.48 3.69 -4.69
N ASN A 57 -5.20 4.42 -5.55
CA ASN A 57 -4.62 5.45 -6.39
C ASN A 57 -4.01 6.57 -5.53
N GLN A 58 -4.62 6.89 -4.38
CA GLN A 58 -4.03 7.81 -3.41
C GLN A 58 -2.74 7.25 -2.79
N LEU A 59 -2.73 5.98 -2.35
CA LEU A 59 -1.51 5.33 -1.85
C LEU A 59 -0.38 5.40 -2.89
N LEU A 60 -0.67 5.05 -4.14
CA LEU A 60 0.29 5.08 -5.24
C LEU A 60 0.82 6.50 -5.49
N THR A 61 -0.06 7.49 -5.52
CA THR A 61 0.32 8.91 -5.69
C THR A 61 1.23 9.38 -4.57
N GLU A 62 0.92 9.00 -3.33
CA GLU A 62 1.76 9.35 -2.18
C GLU A 62 3.12 8.65 -2.22
N MET A 63 3.18 7.38 -2.62
CA MET A 63 4.43 6.66 -2.79
C MET A 63 5.31 7.31 -3.87
N ASP A 64 4.72 7.68 -5.01
CA ASP A 64 5.44 8.36 -6.11
C ASP A 64 5.99 9.74 -5.67
N SER A 65 5.40 10.35 -4.63
CA SER A 65 5.85 11.65 -4.09
C SER A 65 7.02 11.55 -3.09
N PHE A 66 7.49 10.35 -2.74
CA PHE A 66 8.57 10.19 -1.78
C PHE A 66 9.89 10.69 -2.37
N ALA A 67 10.51 11.66 -1.68
CA ALA A 67 11.89 12.04 -1.99
C ALA A 67 12.81 10.83 -1.76
N SER A 68 13.81 10.66 -2.63
CA SER A 68 14.78 9.54 -2.62
C SER A 68 15.58 9.39 -1.33
N ASN A 69 15.48 10.35 -0.40
CA ASN A 69 16.15 10.31 0.91
C ASN A 69 15.21 10.67 2.07
N SER A 70 13.91 10.36 1.95
CA SER A 70 12.91 10.62 3.00
C SER A 70 13.15 9.85 4.30
N GLY A 71 13.98 8.80 4.28
CA GLY A 71 14.18 7.90 5.41
C GLY A 71 12.96 7.02 5.72
N VAL A 72 11.99 6.95 4.80
CA VAL A 72 10.78 6.14 4.95
C VAL A 72 10.88 4.91 4.05
N ILE A 73 10.72 3.73 4.63
CA ILE A 73 10.64 2.45 3.91
C ILE A 73 9.20 1.96 3.99
N VAL A 74 8.59 1.62 2.85
CA VAL A 74 7.25 1.01 2.80
C VAL A 74 7.41 -0.49 2.54
N LEU A 75 6.85 -1.30 3.42
CA LEU A 75 6.77 -2.74 3.31
C LEU A 75 5.30 -3.15 3.22
N ALA A 76 5.01 -4.13 2.37
CA ALA A 76 3.68 -4.71 2.27
C ALA A 76 3.74 -6.24 2.24
N ALA A 77 2.71 -6.88 2.79
CA ALA A 77 2.55 -8.32 2.80
C ALA A 77 1.23 -8.76 2.16
N THR A 78 1.25 -9.90 1.49
CA THR A 78 0.06 -10.55 0.92
C THR A 78 0.26 -12.06 0.82
N ASN A 79 -0.80 -12.81 1.06
CA ASN A 79 -0.87 -14.25 0.75
C ASN A 79 -1.44 -14.51 -0.66
N ARG A 80 -1.82 -13.45 -1.38
CA ARG A 80 -2.41 -13.50 -2.72
C ARG A 80 -1.68 -12.54 -3.67
N PRO A 81 -0.42 -12.83 -4.05
CA PRO A 81 0.31 -12.00 -5.00
C PRO A 81 -0.31 -12.06 -6.41
N ASP A 82 -0.99 -13.17 -6.73
CA ASP A 82 -1.67 -13.43 -8.02
C ASP A 82 -2.76 -12.42 -8.37
N VAL A 83 -3.40 -11.83 -7.35
CA VAL A 83 -4.48 -10.85 -7.55
C VAL A 83 -4.01 -9.42 -7.47
N LEU A 84 -2.72 -9.13 -7.26
CA LEU A 84 -2.27 -7.74 -7.10
C LEU A 84 -2.27 -6.97 -8.42
N ASP A 85 -2.73 -5.72 -8.37
CA ASP A 85 -2.74 -4.85 -9.54
C ASP A 85 -1.32 -4.48 -10.00
N SER A 86 -1.09 -4.57 -11.31
CA SER A 86 0.23 -4.37 -11.92
C SER A 86 0.87 -3.02 -11.59
N PRO A 87 0.13 -1.88 -11.49
CA PRO A 87 0.68 -0.60 -11.08
C PRO A 87 1.35 -0.61 -9.70
N LEU A 88 0.94 -1.46 -8.74
CA LEU A 88 1.59 -1.55 -7.42
C LEU A 88 3.04 -2.03 -7.53
N LEU A 89 3.32 -2.86 -8.53
CA LEU A 89 4.59 -3.57 -8.70
C LEU A 89 5.58 -2.83 -9.61
N ARG A 90 5.25 -1.61 -10.05
CA ARG A 90 6.11 -0.80 -10.94
C ARG A 90 7.30 -0.20 -10.17
N PRO A 91 8.42 0.10 -10.86
CA PRO A 91 9.57 0.79 -10.27
C PRO A 91 9.18 2.04 -9.48
N GLY A 92 9.77 2.22 -8.29
CA GLY A 92 9.45 3.34 -7.40
C GLY A 92 8.26 3.10 -6.44
N ARG A 93 7.60 1.93 -6.53
CA ARG A 93 6.51 1.51 -5.62
C ARG A 93 6.92 0.24 -4.87
N PHE A 94 6.18 -0.87 -5.00
CA PHE A 94 6.59 -2.18 -4.48
C PHE A 94 7.47 -2.90 -5.50
N ASP A 95 8.61 -2.30 -5.82
CA ASP A 95 9.52 -2.76 -6.87
C ASP A 95 10.46 -3.90 -6.40
N ARG A 96 10.68 -4.01 -5.09
CA ARG A 96 11.41 -5.10 -4.43
C ARG A 96 10.41 -6.14 -3.94
N GLN A 97 10.46 -7.34 -4.53
CA GLN A 97 9.63 -8.47 -4.12
C GLN A 97 10.50 -9.55 -3.48
N VAL A 98 10.07 -10.02 -2.31
CA VAL A 98 10.71 -11.10 -1.57
C VAL A 98 9.66 -12.16 -1.31
N THR A 99 9.83 -13.33 -1.93
CA THR A 99 8.96 -14.48 -1.66
C THR A 99 9.40 -15.15 -0.37
N ILE A 100 8.44 -15.38 0.53
CA ILE A 100 8.65 -16.14 1.75
C ILE A 100 8.03 -17.52 1.56
N ASP A 101 8.89 -18.51 1.33
CA ASP A 101 8.47 -19.90 1.26
C ASP A 101 8.23 -20.47 2.67
N ARG A 102 7.59 -21.63 2.71
CA ARG A 102 7.43 -22.36 3.98
C ARG A 102 8.82 -22.68 4.54
N PRO A 103 8.99 -22.70 5.87
CA PRO A 103 10.26 -23.07 6.48
C PRO A 103 10.70 -24.45 5.98
N ASP A 104 12.00 -24.63 5.82
CA ASP A 104 12.59 -25.95 5.57
C ASP A 104 12.79 -26.71 6.90
N VAL A 105 13.29 -27.95 6.81
CA VAL A 105 13.55 -28.79 8.00
C VAL A 105 14.48 -28.12 8.99
N ALA A 106 15.43 -27.29 8.54
CA ALA A 106 16.34 -26.56 9.41
C ALA A 106 15.66 -25.37 10.10
N GLY A 107 14.67 -24.74 9.45
CA GLY A 107 13.86 -23.65 9.98
C GLY A 107 12.68 -24.07 10.85
N HIS A 108 12.46 -25.38 11.06
CA HIS A 108 11.39 -25.93 11.92
C HIS A 108 11.81 -26.16 13.38
N VAL A 109 12.99 -25.66 13.79
CA VAL A 109 13.53 -25.80 15.15
C VAL A 109 12.79 -25.00 16.22
#